data_AF-A0A7V5YUQ8-F1
#
_entry.id   AF-A0A7V5YUQ8-F1
#
_cell.length_a   1.000
_cell.length_b   1.000
_cell.length_c   1.000
_cell.angle_alpha   90.00
_cell.angle_beta   90.00
_cell.angle_gamma   90.00
#
_symmetry.space_group_name_H-M   'P 1'
#
loop_
_entity.id
_entity.type
_entity.pdbx_description
1 polymer ?
#
loop_
_entity_poly.entity_id
_entity_poly.type
_entity_poly.pdbx_seq_one_letter_code
_entity_poly.pdbx_strand_id
1 'polypeptide(L)'
;MRARGLLITAVILAGLSGLVYWSNQYQKRKKEEPDKDAPPKIINIAQDSIVRIEIRRRGQEQPVAIEKGQDGQWRIVSPENLPADQDTVRSLLS
;
A
#
# COMPACT_ATOMS: atom_id res chain seq x y z
N MET A 1 -31.78 -9.92 -42.81
CA MET A 1 -30.86 -8.75 -42.84
C MET A 1 -30.33 -8.31 -41.46
N ARG A 2 -30.95 -8.68 -40.31
CA ARG A 2 -30.56 -8.18 -38.98
C ARG A 2 -29.38 -8.89 -38.29
N ALA A 3 -29.19 -10.19 -38.53
CA ALA A 3 -28.13 -10.98 -37.89
C ALA A 3 -26.71 -10.61 -38.37
N ARG A 4 -26.55 -10.21 -39.64
CA ARG A 4 -25.25 -9.79 -40.18
C ARG A 4 -24.75 -8.49 -39.55
N GLY A 5 -25.65 -7.53 -39.32
CA GLY A 5 -25.32 -6.28 -38.62
C GLY A 5 -24.88 -6.54 -37.18
N LEU A 6 -25.61 -7.40 -36.46
CA LEU A 6 -25.27 -7.79 -35.08
C LEU A 6 -23.88 -8.42 -34.97
N LEU A 7 -23.51 -9.31 -35.90
CA LEU A 7 -22.17 -9.92 -35.92
C LEU A 7 -21.07 -8.89 -36.15
N ILE A 8 -21.28 -7.96 -37.08
CA ILE A 8 -20.30 -6.88 -37.35
C ILE A 8 -20.12 -6.00 -36.10
N THR A 9 -21.21 -5.61 -35.45
CA THR A 9 -21.15 -4.81 -34.21
C THR A 9 -20.45 -5.57 -33.09
N ALA A 10 -20.71 -6.87 -32.92
CA ALA A 10 -20.05 -7.68 -31.90
C ALA A 10 -18.52 -7.76 -32.11
N VAL A 11 -18.07 -7.90 -33.36
CA VAL A 11 -16.64 -7.90 -33.70
C VAL A 11 -16.00 -6.54 -33.41
N ILE A 12 -16.67 -5.44 -33.77
CA ILE A 12 -16.19 -4.08 -33.46
C ILE A 12 -16.08 -3.88 -31.95
N LEU A 13 -17.10 -4.30 -31.19
CA LEU A 13 -17.11 -4.17 -29.73
C LEU A 13 -15.99 -4.97 -29.07
N ALA A 14 -15.73 -6.20 -29.55
CA ALA A 14 -14.64 -7.03 -29.09
C ALA A 14 -13.27 -6.38 -29.39
N GLY A 15 -13.11 -5.80 -30.58
CA GLY A 15 -11.91 -5.06 -30.95
C GLY A 15 -11.65 -3.84 -30.05
N LEU A 16 -12.68 -3.02 -29.82
CA LEU A 16 -12.58 -1.86 -28.92
C LEU A 16 -12.28 -2.27 -27.48
N SER A 17 -12.92 -3.34 -26.99
CA SER A 17 -12.67 -3.87 -25.65
C SER A 17 -11.23 -4.37 -25.50
N GLY A 18 -10.70 -5.06 -26.52
CA GLY A 18 -9.30 -5.49 -26.56
C GLY A 18 -8.32 -4.31 -26.54
N LEU A 19 -8.61 -3.24 -27.30
CA LEU A 19 -7.79 -2.02 -27.31
C LEU A 19 -7.79 -1.31 -25.95
N VAL A 20 -8.96 -1.19 -25.31
CA VAL A 20 -9.09 -0.60 -23.97
C VAL A 20 -8.33 -1.44 -22.94
N TYR A 21 -8.47 -2.77 -22.98
CA TYR A 21 -7.74 -3.67 -22.10
C TYR A 21 -6.22 -3.53 -22.27
N TRP A 22 -5.74 -3.53 -23.51
CA TRP A 22 -4.32 -3.37 -23.82
C TRP A 22 -3.77 -2.00 -23.38
N SER A 23 -4.51 -0.92 -23.63
CA SER A 23 -4.15 0.42 -23.19
C SER A 23 -4.05 0.51 -21.66
N ASN A 24 -5.04 -0.02 -20.94
CA ASN A 24 -5.01 -0.05 -19.49
C ASN A 24 -3.84 -0.89 -18.96
N GLN A 25 -3.59 -2.06 -19.57
CA GLN A 25 -2.47 -2.92 -19.20
C GLN A 25 -1.10 -2.27 -19.46
N TYR A 26 -0.97 -1.52 -20.56
CA TYR A 26 0.24 -0.78 -20.89
C TYR A 26 0.47 0.39 -19.91
N GLN A 27 -0.59 1.08 -19.48
CA GLN A 27 -0.49 2.12 -18.46
C GLN A 27 -0.14 1.57 -17.06
N LYS A 28 -0.66 0.40 -16.69
CA LYS A 28 -0.26 -0.29 -15.44
C LYS A 28 1.24 -0.59 -15.43
N ARG A 29 1.77 -1.15 -16.52
CA ARG A 29 3.21 -1.42 -16.68
C ARG A 29 4.05 -0.15 -16.59
N LYS A 30 3.62 0.97 -17.22
CA LYS A 30 4.31 2.26 -17.12
C LYS A 30 4.29 2.87 -15.71
N LYS A 31 3.25 2.63 -14.91
CA LYS A 31 3.20 3.06 -13.51
C LYS A 31 4.09 2.21 -12.60
N GLU A 32 4.30 0.95 -12.98
CA GLU A 32 5.13 -0.02 -12.24
C GLU A 32 6.60 0.01 -12.66
N GLU A 33 6.91 0.56 -13.84
CA GLU A 33 8.29 0.77 -14.29
C GLU A 33 8.96 1.81 -13.37
N PRO A 34 9.98 1.41 -12.58
CA PRO A 34 10.70 2.33 -11.73
C PRO A 34 11.40 3.37 -12.61
N ASP A 35 11.31 4.63 -12.19
CA ASP A 35 11.99 5.75 -12.84
C ASP A 35 13.49 5.44 -12.94
N LYS A 36 14.03 5.48 -14.17
CA LYS A 36 15.42 5.11 -14.47
C LYS A 36 16.42 6.09 -13.85
N ASP A 37 15.96 7.29 -13.52
CA ASP A 37 16.75 8.35 -12.91
C ASP A 37 16.45 8.49 -11.40
N ALA A 38 15.54 7.67 -10.84
CA ALA A 38 15.34 7.65 -9.40
C ALA A 38 16.59 7.11 -8.70
N PRO A 39 17.04 7.77 -7.61
CA PRO A 39 18.12 7.25 -6.80
C PRO A 39 17.77 5.82 -6.36
N PRO A 40 18.76 4.91 -6.33
CA PRO A 40 18.52 3.51 -5.99
C PRO A 40 17.76 3.44 -4.67
N LYS A 41 16.67 2.68 -4.61
CA LYS A 41 15.89 2.50 -3.39
C LYS A 41 16.73 1.71 -2.38
N ILE A 42 17.53 2.42 -1.58
CA ILE A 42 18.58 1.82 -0.72
C ILE A 42 17.97 0.97 0.39
N ILE A 43 16.78 1.33 0.89
CA ILE A 43 16.08 0.62 1.96
C ILE A 43 14.58 0.57 1.65
N ASN A 44 14.04 -0.63 1.54
CA ASN A 44 12.59 -0.85 1.50
C ASN A 44 12.13 -1.34 2.88
N ILE A 45 11.69 -0.43 3.73
CA ILE A 45 11.09 -0.80 5.02
C ILE A 45 9.68 -1.31 4.72
N ALA A 46 9.50 -2.63 4.72
CA ALA A 46 8.17 -3.21 4.66
C ALA A 46 7.42 -2.83 5.94
N GLN A 47 6.19 -2.37 5.83
CA GLN A 47 5.38 -1.96 6.97
C GLN A 47 5.27 -3.07 8.04
N ASP A 48 5.18 -4.33 7.60
CA ASP A 48 5.15 -5.51 8.46
C ASP A 48 6.44 -5.78 9.22
N SER A 49 7.57 -5.19 8.80
CA SER A 49 8.85 -5.31 9.50
C SER A 49 8.97 -4.37 10.71
N ILE A 50 8.02 -3.43 10.88
CA ILE A 50 8.02 -2.50 12.00
C ILE A 50 7.42 -3.20 13.23
N VAL A 51 8.26 -3.43 14.24
CA VAL A 51 7.88 -4.11 15.48
C VAL A 51 7.80 -3.17 16.69
N ARG A 52 8.40 -1.98 16.60
CA ARG A 52 8.47 -1.01 17.69
C ARG A 52 8.49 0.42 17.16
N ILE A 53 7.74 1.30 17.82
CA ILE A 53 7.71 2.75 17.57
C ILE A 53 8.07 3.43 18.89
N GLU A 54 8.99 4.39 18.85
CA GLU A 54 9.42 5.13 20.04
C GLU A 54 9.38 6.63 19.79
N ILE A 55 8.61 7.35 20.60
CA ILE A 55 8.46 8.80 20.53
C ILE A 55 9.24 9.42 21.69
N ARG A 56 10.32 10.13 21.32
CA ARG A 56 11.18 10.86 22.26
C ARG A 56 10.88 12.35 22.19
N ARG A 57 10.40 12.92 23.29
CA ARG A 57 10.22 14.37 23.41
C ARG A 57 11.36 14.97 24.21
N ARG A 58 11.95 16.06 23.72
CA ARG A 58 12.98 16.81 24.45
C ARG A 58 12.40 17.28 25.80
N GLY A 59 13.10 16.94 26.89
CA GLY A 59 12.69 17.29 28.26
C GLY A 59 11.79 16.27 28.95
N GLN A 60 11.39 15.17 28.28
CA GLN A 60 10.81 14.00 28.95
C GLN A 60 11.88 12.93 29.16
N GLU A 61 11.88 12.35 30.35
CA GLU A 61 12.86 11.34 30.75
C GLU A 61 12.55 9.96 30.16
N GLN A 62 11.26 9.63 30.03
CA GLN A 62 10.79 8.37 29.46
C GLN A 62 10.11 8.58 28.11
N PRO A 63 10.48 7.80 27.07
CA PRO A 63 9.81 7.83 25.79
C PRO A 63 8.47 7.11 25.85
N VAL A 64 7.56 7.49 24.94
CA VAL A 64 6.37 6.68 24.66
C VAL A 64 6.79 5.59 23.68
N ALA A 65 6.73 4.34 24.10
CA ALA A 65 7.10 3.21 23.25
C ALA A 65 5.89 2.32 23.00
N ILE A 66 5.70 1.92 21.74
CA ILE A 66 4.62 1.06 21.28
C ILE A 66 5.25 -0.15 20.60
N GLU A 67 4.87 -1.36 21.01
CA GLU A 67 5.41 -2.61 20.47
C GLU A 67 4.31 -3.53 19.95
N LYS A 68 4.62 -4.27 18.88
CA LYS A 68 3.75 -5.29 18.31
C LYS A 68 4.00 -6.61 19.05
N GLY A 69 3.00 -7.09 19.77
CA GLY A 69 3.07 -8.38 20.46
C GLY A 69 3.11 -9.56 19.49
N GLN A 70 3.42 -10.75 20.02
CA GLN A 70 3.40 -12.00 19.25
C GLN A 70 2.00 -12.36 18.72
N ASP A 71 0.96 -11.85 19.37
CA ASP A 71 -0.44 -11.93 18.95
C ASP A 71 -0.78 -10.93 17.82
N GLY A 72 0.19 -10.15 17.36
CA GLY A 72 0.02 -9.14 16.32
C GLY A 72 -0.65 -7.85 16.78
N GLN A 73 -0.97 -7.73 18.08
CA GLN A 73 -1.60 -6.54 18.65
C GLN A 73 -0.56 -5.53 19.15
N TRP A 74 -0.81 -4.26 18.88
CA TRP A 74 0.01 -3.17 19.39
C TRP A 74 -0.31 -2.85 20.85
N ARG A 75 0.73 -2.61 21.66
CA ARG A 75 0.60 -2.19 23.06
C ARG A 75 1.57 -1.06 23.35
N ILE A 76 1.16 -0.12 24.18
CA ILE A 76 2.08 0.87 24.76
C ILE A 76 2.84 0.12 25.85
N VAL A 77 4.16 0.06 25.74
CA VAL A 77 5.04 -0.63 26.70
C VAL A 77 5.83 0.33 27.60
N SER A 78 5.80 1.63 27.27
CA SER A 78 6.43 2.70 28.05
C SER A 78 5.62 4.00 27.88
N PRO A 79 5.42 4.80 28.94
CA PRO A 79 5.95 4.62 30.31
C PRO A 79 5.24 3.54 31.13
N GLU A 80 3.99 3.22 30.77
CA GLU A 80 3.19 2.18 31.42
C GLU A 80 2.68 1.19 30.38
N ASN A 81 2.36 -0.03 30.82
CA ASN A 81 1.81 -1.05 29.95
C ASN A 81 0.31 -0.83 29.76
N LEU A 82 -0.07 -0.27 28.61
CA LEU A 82 -1.44 0.11 28.29
C LEU A 82 -1.87 -0.44 26.92
N PRO A 83 -3.16 -0.76 26.75
CA PRO A 83 -3.68 -1.12 25.43
C PRO A 83 -3.48 0.05 24.46
N ALA A 84 -2.96 -0.23 23.26
CA ALA A 84 -2.86 0.77 22.20
C ALA A 84 -4.10 0.71 21.29
N ASP A 85 -4.50 1.85 20.77
CA ASP A 85 -5.51 1.94 19.71
C ASP A 85 -4.92 1.41 18.39
N GLN A 86 -5.46 0.31 17.88
CA GLN A 86 -4.88 -0.40 16.74
C GLN A 86 -4.99 0.41 15.44
N ASP A 87 -6.08 1.15 15.25
CA ASP A 87 -6.33 1.91 14.03
C ASP A 87 -5.45 3.15 13.98
N THR A 88 -5.26 3.80 15.13
CA THR A 88 -4.34 4.92 15.29
C THR A 88 -2.91 4.48 15.01
N VAL A 89 -2.44 3.36 15.58
CA VAL A 89 -1.09 2.85 15.30
C VAL A 89 -0.92 2.49 13.83
N ARG A 90 -1.92 1.88 13.19
CA ARG A 90 -1.89 1.59 11.74
C ARG A 90 -1.78 2.84 10.90
N SER A 91 -2.45 3.94 11.28
CA SER A 91 -2.35 5.22 10.57
C SER A 91 -0.95 5.85 10.64
N LEU A 92 -0.17 5.57 11.70
CA LEU A 92 1.22 6.04 11.83
C LEU A 92 2.19 5.29 10.92
N LEU A 93 1.78 4.13 10.40
CA LEU A 93 2.60 3.23 9.59
C LEU A 93 2.33 3.37 8.08
N SER A 94 1.32 4.17 7.70
CA SER A 94 0.87 4.37 6.31
C SER A 94 1.54 5.56 5.61
#